data_AF-A0A965D9M9-F1
#
_entry.id   AF-A0A965D9M9-F1
#
_cell.length_a   1.000
_cell.length_b   1.000
_cell.length_c   1.000
_cell.angle_alpha   90.00
_cell.angle_beta   90.00
_cell.angle_gamma   90.00
#
_symmetry.space_group_name_H-M   'P 1'
#
loop_
_entity.id
_entity.type
_entity.pdbx_description
1 polymer ?
#
loop_
_entity_poly.entity_id
_entity_poly.type
_entity_poly.pdbx_seq_one_letter_code
_entity_poly.pdbx_strand_id
1 'polypeptide(L)'
;MNIHAWLDRWFPRPTRVLELCLLASLLIHAAVLAVRFVPAQRLDRLLNVDQLQIILVNALSNAPTPDQVQALSQTNLKGGGESPNKVMAASPLQRAAQNQAGLDGQSEEERKLEQIKAQQQQLVARIRTQLQQIPIPEPGESASEAAQKRQLMLKHLAELEKKIEQQNASPRTRFVGPSTKEVAYAEFYDQVRLRIEAHGTKHFPSFNGNKLYGSLTMVITIDAFGRVRDVQIAQGSGQPILDHKAVSIVHGSGPFEAFKPDLRKRVDQIAVVARFTFTREGEINSEVAAP
;
A
#
# COMPACT_ATOMS: atom_id res chain seq x y z
N MET A 1 -48.78 -51.17 -22.98
CA MET A 1 -48.82 -49.78 -22.47
C MET A 1 -47.40 -49.22 -22.60
N ASN A 2 -47.15 -48.34 -23.58
CA ASN A 2 -45.80 -47.94 -23.97
C ASN A 2 -45.22 -46.93 -22.97
N ILE A 3 -44.24 -47.39 -22.20
CA ILE A 3 -43.60 -46.66 -21.09
C ILE A 3 -42.82 -45.43 -21.60
N HIS A 4 -42.43 -45.43 -22.88
CA HIS A 4 -41.69 -44.33 -23.50
C HIS A 4 -42.53 -43.05 -23.69
N ALA A 5 -43.86 -43.16 -23.85
CA ALA A 5 -44.72 -42.00 -24.06
C ALA A 5 -44.94 -41.15 -22.78
N TRP A 6 -44.64 -41.70 -21.60
CA TRP A 6 -44.83 -41.00 -20.33
C TRP A 6 -43.66 -40.06 -19.98
N LEU A 7 -42.43 -40.42 -20.39
CA LEU A 7 -41.21 -39.63 -20.12
C LEU A 7 -41.13 -38.35 -20.97
N ASP A 8 -41.52 -38.41 -22.24
CA ASP A 8 -41.49 -37.26 -23.16
C ASP A 8 -42.47 -36.14 -22.77
N ARG A 9 -43.47 -36.45 -21.93
CA ARG A 9 -44.49 -35.48 -21.47
C ARG A 9 -44.03 -34.65 -20.27
N TRP A 10 -43.04 -35.12 -19.52
CA TRP A 10 -42.49 -34.43 -18.35
C TRP A 10 -41.13 -33.78 -18.61
N PHE A 11 -40.40 -34.22 -19.63
CA PHE A 11 -39.11 -33.65 -20.04
C PHE A 11 -39.17 -33.16 -21.50
N PRO A 12 -39.76 -31.98 -21.76
CA PRO A 12 -39.66 -31.36 -23.09
C PRO A 12 -38.18 -31.16 -23.44
N ARG A 13 -37.80 -31.47 -24.69
CA ARG A 13 -36.43 -31.25 -25.19
C ARG A 13 -36.01 -29.82 -24.87
N PRO A 14 -34.85 -29.59 -24.24
CA PRO A 14 -34.42 -28.25 -23.92
C PRO A 14 -34.40 -27.44 -25.22
N THR A 15 -35.14 -26.34 -25.25
CA THR A 15 -35.09 -25.43 -26.39
C THR A 15 -33.68 -24.86 -26.44
N ARG A 16 -33.10 -24.70 -27.64
CA ARG A 16 -31.75 -24.14 -27.82
C ARG A 16 -31.52 -22.81 -27.07
N VAL A 17 -32.61 -22.09 -26.80
CA VAL A 17 -32.61 -20.85 -26.00
C VAL A 17 -32.23 -21.09 -24.55
N LEU A 18 -32.72 -22.18 -23.92
CA LEU A 18 -32.38 -22.53 -22.53
C LEU A 18 -30.89 -22.87 -22.40
N GLU A 19 -30.36 -23.66 -23.33
CA GLU A 19 -28.93 -24.01 -23.40
C GLU A 19 -28.05 -22.77 -23.58
N LEU A 20 -28.48 -21.85 -24.45
CA LEU A 20 -27.77 -20.58 -24.70
C LEU A 20 -27.75 -19.69 -23.45
N CYS A 21 -28.89 -19.57 -22.74
CA CYS A 21 -28.98 -18.79 -21.51
C CYS A 21 -28.11 -19.37 -20.38
N LEU A 22 -28.05 -20.70 -20.26
CA LEU A 22 -27.21 -21.37 -19.27
C LEU A 22 -25.72 -21.15 -19.56
N LEU A 23 -25.30 -21.29 -20.82
CA LEU A 23 -23.92 -21.02 -21.24
C LEU A 23 -23.53 -19.56 -21.02
N ALA A 24 -24.41 -18.62 -21.37
CA ALA A 24 -24.19 -17.20 -21.16
C ALA A 24 -24.03 -16.87 -19.66
N SER A 25 -24.90 -17.43 -18.81
CA SER A 25 -24.81 -17.26 -17.35
C SER A 25 -23.50 -17.82 -16.80
N LEU A 26 -23.10 -19.02 -17.23
CA LEU A 26 -21.85 -19.65 -16.79
C LEU A 26 -20.63 -18.81 -17.20
N LEU A 27 -20.61 -18.29 -18.43
CA LEU A 27 -19.53 -17.42 -18.92
C LEU A 27 -19.43 -16.12 -18.15
N ILE A 28 -20.57 -15.49 -17.81
CA ILE A 28 -20.59 -14.28 -17.00
C ILE A 28 -20.00 -14.55 -15.61
N HIS A 29 -20.41 -15.65 -14.96
CA HIS A 29 -19.87 -16.01 -13.64
C HIS A 29 -18.39 -16.36 -13.70
N ALA A 30 -17.95 -17.08 -14.74
CA ALA A 30 -16.53 -17.38 -14.96
C ALA A 30 -15.70 -16.11 -15.20
N ALA A 31 -16.23 -15.13 -15.94
CA ALA A 31 -15.59 -13.84 -16.14
C ALA A 31 -15.47 -13.05 -14.82
N VAL A 32 -16.52 -13.04 -14.00
CA VAL A 32 -16.49 -12.40 -12.68
C VAL A 32 -15.47 -13.07 -11.75
N LEU A 33 -15.38 -14.40 -11.75
CA LEU A 33 -14.40 -15.14 -10.94
C LEU A 33 -12.96 -15.02 -11.47
N ALA A 34 -12.78 -14.75 -12.77
CA ALA A 34 -11.47 -14.49 -13.36
C ALA A 34 -10.92 -13.09 -13.01
N VAL A 35 -11.78 -12.16 -12.56
CA VAL A 35 -11.33 -10.90 -11.96
C VAL A 35 -10.70 -11.22 -10.61
N ARG A 36 -9.37 -11.31 -10.61
CA ARG A 36 -8.58 -11.56 -9.40
C ARG A 36 -8.75 -10.40 -8.42
N PHE A 37 -9.48 -10.64 -7.33
CA PHE A 37 -9.43 -9.81 -6.13
C PHE A 37 -8.01 -9.88 -5.54
N VAL A 38 -7.39 -8.72 -5.36
CA VAL A 38 -6.16 -8.57 -4.57
C VAL A 38 -6.48 -9.09 -3.15
N PRO A 39 -5.65 -9.95 -2.55
CA PRO A 39 -5.99 -10.58 -1.27
C PRO A 39 -6.22 -9.52 -0.18
N ALA A 40 -7.45 -9.47 0.35
CA ALA A 40 -7.89 -8.54 1.41
C ALA A 40 -7.02 -8.59 2.68
N GLN A 41 -6.33 -9.70 2.91
CA GLN A 41 -5.42 -9.89 4.06
C GLN A 41 -4.32 -8.83 4.17
N ARG A 42 -3.90 -8.20 3.05
CA ARG A 42 -2.92 -7.11 3.10
C ARG A 42 -3.56 -5.80 3.57
N LEU A 43 -4.80 -5.49 3.14
CA LEU A 43 -5.52 -4.28 3.55
C LEU A 43 -6.01 -4.35 5.00
N ASP A 44 -6.52 -5.49 5.44
CA ASP A 44 -7.02 -5.67 6.81
C ASP A 44 -5.91 -5.42 7.85
N ARG A 45 -4.67 -5.79 7.51
CA ARG A 45 -3.50 -5.52 8.36
C ARG A 45 -3.12 -4.03 8.38
N LEU A 46 -3.37 -3.28 7.31
CA LEU A 46 -3.10 -1.83 7.22
C LEU A 46 -4.09 -1.02 8.07
N LEU A 47 -5.32 -1.49 8.23
CA LEU A 47 -6.33 -0.83 9.06
C LEU A 47 -6.01 -0.91 10.56
N ASN A 48 -5.24 -1.91 10.99
CA ASN A 48 -4.85 -2.15 12.39
C ASN A 48 -3.55 -1.45 12.83
N VAL A 49 -2.89 -0.70 11.94
CA VAL A 49 -1.73 0.15 12.30
C VAL A 49 -2.26 1.54 12.65
N ASP A 50 -1.69 2.21 13.66
CA ASP A 50 -1.99 3.64 13.91
C ASP A 50 -1.92 4.40 12.58
N GLN A 51 -3.02 5.04 12.19
CA GLN A 51 -3.18 5.68 10.89
C GLN A 51 -2.86 7.17 10.99
N LEU A 52 -2.30 7.74 9.92
CA LEU A 52 -2.05 9.18 9.87
C LEU A 52 -3.39 9.89 9.72
N GLN A 53 -3.75 10.76 10.64
CA GLN A 53 -4.97 11.56 10.49
C GLN A 53 -4.68 12.78 9.61
N ILE A 54 -5.49 12.94 8.58
CA ILE A 54 -5.48 14.07 7.65
C ILE A 54 -6.86 14.70 7.71
N ILE A 55 -6.93 15.93 8.19
CA ILE A 55 -8.20 16.63 8.40
C ILE A 55 -8.32 17.74 7.37
N LEU A 56 -9.32 17.62 6.52
CA LEU A 56 -9.66 18.61 5.52
C LEU A 56 -10.86 19.37 6.04
N VAL A 57 -10.69 20.68 6.19
CA VAL A 57 -11.75 21.57 6.68
C VAL A 57 -12.30 22.40 5.53
N ASN A 58 -13.61 22.58 5.49
CA ASN A 58 -14.24 23.51 4.57
C ASN A 58 -14.12 24.95 5.11
N ALA A 59 -12.96 25.58 4.95
CA ALA A 59 -12.73 26.98 5.34
C ALA A 59 -13.08 27.95 4.18
N LEU A 60 -13.86 29.00 4.46
CA LEU A 60 -14.12 30.07 3.48
C LEU A 60 -12.84 30.90 3.27
N SER A 61 -12.23 30.80 2.09
CA SER A 61 -11.23 31.72 1.47
C SER A 61 -9.97 32.13 2.24
N ASN A 62 -9.80 31.77 3.52
CA ASN A 62 -8.69 32.16 4.39
C ASN A 62 -7.82 30.96 4.81
N ALA A 63 -7.73 29.94 3.95
CA ALA A 63 -6.91 28.76 4.23
C ALA A 63 -5.43 29.16 4.37
N PRO A 64 -4.78 28.86 5.51
CA PRO A 64 -3.39 29.23 5.73
C PRO A 64 -2.47 28.56 4.70
N THR A 65 -1.52 29.34 4.17
CA THR A 65 -0.45 28.82 3.31
C THR A 65 0.41 27.79 4.07
N PRO A 66 1.13 26.86 3.39
CA PRO A 66 1.97 25.87 4.06
C PRO A 66 2.93 26.49 5.10
N ASP A 67 3.51 27.65 4.78
CA ASP A 67 4.39 28.41 5.68
C ASP A 67 3.63 28.91 6.93
N GLN A 68 2.37 29.32 6.76
CA GLN A 68 1.50 29.72 7.88
C GLN A 68 1.08 28.51 8.73
N VAL A 69 0.83 27.34 8.15
CA VAL A 69 0.53 26.12 8.93
C VAL A 69 1.78 25.68 9.72
N GLN A 70 2.98 25.84 9.14
CA GLN A 70 4.24 25.56 9.83
C GLN A 70 4.55 26.60 10.92
N ALA A 71 4.21 27.87 10.71
CA ALA A 71 4.30 28.91 11.74
C ALA A 71 3.29 28.66 12.88
N LEU A 72 2.04 28.32 12.56
CA LEU A 72 0.97 28.03 13.52
C LEU A 72 1.29 26.80 14.39
N SER A 73 1.85 25.75 13.78
CA SER A 73 2.29 24.56 14.52
C SER A 73 3.49 24.85 15.43
N GLN A 74 4.44 25.70 15.01
CA GLN A 74 5.54 26.15 15.86
C GLN A 74 5.12 27.11 16.98
N THR A 75 4.14 28.00 16.75
CA THR A 75 3.58 28.86 17.81
C THR A 75 2.79 28.07 18.83
N ASN A 76 2.02 27.05 18.42
CA ASN A 76 1.33 26.16 19.36
C ASN A 76 2.30 25.29 20.17
N LEU A 77 3.50 25.02 19.64
CA LEU A 77 4.58 24.36 20.38
C LEU A 77 5.30 25.28 21.38
N LYS A 78 5.35 26.60 21.13
CA LYS A 78 6.02 27.59 22.00
C LYS A 78 5.08 28.32 22.96
N GLY A 79 3.79 28.42 22.67
CA GLY A 79 2.79 29.17 23.43
C GLY A 79 2.07 28.32 24.47
N GLY A 80 2.78 27.84 25.49
CA GLY A 80 2.16 27.21 26.66
C GLY A 80 1.48 28.26 27.56
N GLY A 81 0.33 28.77 27.15
CA GLY A 81 -0.48 29.73 27.91
C GLY A 81 -1.70 29.07 28.56
N GLU A 82 -1.89 29.34 29.84
CA GLU A 82 -2.95 28.81 30.70
C GLU A 82 -4.35 29.15 30.16
N SER A 83 -5.07 28.13 29.69
CA SER A 83 -6.52 28.20 29.52
C SER A 83 -7.20 27.42 30.66
N PRO A 84 -8.26 27.95 31.32
CA PRO A 84 -8.81 27.38 32.56
C PRO A 84 -9.52 26.03 32.38
N ASN A 85 -9.67 25.54 31.14
CA ASN A 85 -10.35 24.28 30.84
C ASN A 85 -9.39 23.30 30.16
N LYS A 86 -8.49 22.74 30.96
CA LYS A 86 -7.40 21.86 30.53
C LYS A 86 -7.90 20.43 30.39
N VAL A 87 -8.55 20.11 29.27
CA VAL A 87 -8.44 18.76 28.72
C VAL A 87 -7.09 18.72 28.04
N MET A 88 -6.12 18.03 28.63
CA MET A 88 -4.85 17.77 27.98
C MET A 88 -5.13 17.08 26.65
N ALA A 89 -4.95 17.80 25.54
CA ALA A 89 -4.69 17.14 24.27
C ALA A 89 -3.40 16.36 24.50
N ALA A 90 -3.54 15.07 24.82
CA ALA A 90 -2.42 14.17 24.96
C ALA A 90 -1.70 14.19 23.61
N SER A 91 -0.63 14.97 23.54
CA SER A 91 0.25 15.03 22.38
C SER A 91 0.54 13.59 21.99
N PRO A 92 0.27 13.17 20.74
CA PRO A 92 0.52 11.81 20.29
C PRO A 92 1.94 11.33 20.62
N LEU A 93 2.88 12.28 20.72
CA LEU A 93 4.27 12.08 21.13
C LEU A 93 4.42 11.47 22.54
N GLN A 94 3.51 11.75 23.47
CA GLN A 94 3.61 11.30 24.87
C GLN A 94 3.03 9.88 25.06
N ARG A 95 2.01 9.51 24.28
CA ARG A 95 1.56 8.10 24.17
C ARG A 95 2.61 7.23 23.46
N ALA A 96 3.31 7.79 22.47
CA ALA A 96 4.44 7.11 21.84
C ALA A 96 5.62 6.88 22.83
N ALA A 97 5.78 7.75 23.83
CA ALA A 97 6.83 7.65 24.83
C ALA A 97 6.64 6.50 25.83
N GLN A 98 5.41 6.22 26.26
CA GLN A 98 5.14 5.11 27.19
C GLN A 98 5.33 3.73 26.53
N ASN A 99 5.20 3.65 25.21
CA ASN A 99 5.48 2.43 24.42
C ASN A 99 6.97 2.29 24.03
N GLN A 100 7.90 3.05 24.64
CA GLN A 100 9.35 3.01 24.34
C GLN A 100 10.07 1.74 24.84
N ALA A 101 9.49 0.98 25.77
CA ALA A 101 10.23 -0.04 26.52
C ALA A 101 10.45 -1.40 25.80
N GLY A 102 10.44 -1.51 24.46
CA GLY A 102 10.58 -2.84 23.85
C GLY A 102 10.96 -3.01 22.37
N LEU A 103 11.34 -1.98 21.61
CA LEU A 103 11.34 -2.08 20.13
C LEU A 103 12.62 -1.59 19.42
N ASP A 104 13.81 -1.77 20.02
CA ASP A 104 15.11 -1.53 19.36
C ASP A 104 15.55 -2.67 18.40
N GLY A 105 14.63 -3.49 17.92
CA GLY A 105 14.93 -4.63 17.07
C GLY A 105 14.44 -4.42 15.64
N GLN A 106 15.30 -4.65 14.65
CA GLN A 106 14.89 -5.02 13.29
C GLN A 106 13.62 -5.88 13.35
N SER A 107 12.61 -5.49 12.58
CA SER A 107 11.34 -6.23 12.54
C SER A 107 11.59 -7.70 12.25
N GLU A 108 10.83 -8.61 12.86
CA GLU A 108 11.02 -10.06 12.64
C GLU A 108 10.97 -10.45 11.15
N GLU A 109 10.22 -9.70 10.34
CA GLU A 109 10.13 -9.85 8.90
C GLU A 109 11.44 -9.51 8.18
N GLU A 110 12.20 -8.50 8.62
CA GLU A 110 13.50 -8.15 8.04
C GLU A 110 14.52 -9.26 8.29
N ARG A 111 14.58 -9.77 9.51
CA ARG A 111 15.47 -10.89 9.85
C ARG A 111 15.16 -12.13 9.04
N LYS A 112 13.87 -12.46 8.88
CA LYS A 112 13.43 -13.57 8.03
C LYS A 112 13.81 -13.35 6.56
N LEU A 113 13.66 -12.14 6.04
CA LEU A 113 14.02 -11.82 4.66
C LEU A 113 15.53 -11.90 4.42
N GLU A 114 16.34 -11.40 5.34
CA GLU A 114 17.81 -11.51 5.28
C GLU A 114 18.26 -12.97 5.34
N GLN A 115 17.66 -13.78 6.22
CA GLN A 115 17.93 -15.21 6.31
C GLN A 115 17.61 -15.94 5.00
N ILE A 116 16.45 -15.66 4.38
CA ILE A 116 16.07 -16.26 3.09
C ILE A 116 17.07 -15.87 1.99
N LYS A 117 17.50 -14.60 1.93
CA LYS A 117 18.52 -14.15 0.96
C LYS A 117 19.86 -14.86 1.16
N ALA A 118 20.31 -14.99 2.40
CA ALA A 118 21.54 -15.72 2.71
C ALA A 118 21.46 -17.19 2.29
N GLN A 119 20.32 -17.85 2.51
CA GLN A 119 20.09 -19.23 2.06
C GLN A 119 20.14 -19.36 0.53
N GLN A 120 19.55 -18.42 -0.21
CA GLN A 120 19.60 -18.43 -1.68
C GLN A 120 21.04 -18.29 -2.21
N GLN A 121 21.84 -17.39 -1.64
CA GLN A 121 23.24 -17.21 -2.02
C GLN A 121 24.06 -18.47 -1.76
N GLN A 122 23.84 -19.13 -0.62
CA GLN A 122 24.49 -20.39 -0.29
C GLN A 122 24.11 -21.50 -1.28
N LEU A 123 22.86 -21.55 -1.74
CA LEU A 123 22.42 -22.54 -2.72
C LEU A 123 23.10 -22.32 -4.08
N VAL A 124 23.16 -21.09 -4.57
CA VAL A 124 23.87 -20.76 -5.83
C VAL A 124 25.36 -21.11 -5.72
N ALA A 125 25.99 -20.81 -4.58
CA ALA A 125 27.38 -21.17 -4.33
C ALA A 125 27.60 -22.69 -4.43
N ARG A 126 26.73 -23.51 -3.82
CA ARG A 126 26.79 -24.98 -3.91
C ARG A 126 26.67 -25.49 -5.34
N ILE A 127 25.74 -24.94 -6.12
CA ILE A 127 25.55 -25.33 -7.54
C ILE A 127 26.82 -25.00 -8.35
N ARG A 128 27.44 -23.83 -8.12
CA ARG A 128 28.72 -23.47 -8.75
C ARG A 128 29.83 -24.47 -8.40
N THR A 129 29.94 -24.88 -7.14
CA THR A 129 30.94 -25.88 -6.73
C THR A 129 30.69 -27.23 -7.40
N GLN A 130 29.43 -27.68 -7.49
CA GLN A 130 29.09 -28.91 -8.22
C GLN A 130 29.42 -28.82 -9.71
N LEU A 131 29.22 -27.64 -10.31
CA LEU A 131 29.57 -27.41 -11.71
C LEU A 131 31.08 -27.53 -11.95
N GLN A 132 31.91 -27.09 -10.99
CA GLN A 132 33.37 -27.22 -11.09
C GLN A 132 33.84 -28.68 -11.00
N GLN A 133 33.06 -29.56 -10.37
CA GLN A 133 33.38 -30.99 -10.26
C GLN A 133 33.06 -31.77 -11.54
N ILE A 134 32.26 -31.20 -12.45
CA ILE A 134 31.98 -31.83 -13.75
C ILE A 134 33.14 -31.49 -14.70
N PRO A 135 33.81 -32.48 -15.30
CA PRO A 135 34.90 -32.25 -16.25
C PRO A 135 34.50 -31.29 -17.37
N ILE A 136 35.45 -30.44 -17.79
CA ILE A 136 35.27 -29.58 -18.96
C ILE A 136 35.40 -30.49 -20.18
N PRO A 137 34.39 -30.56 -21.06
CA PRO A 137 34.48 -31.40 -22.25
C PRO A 137 35.58 -30.89 -23.20
N GLU A 138 36.41 -31.80 -23.69
CA GLU A 138 37.44 -31.53 -24.71
C GLU A 138 36.78 -31.13 -26.05
N PRO A 139 37.42 -30.28 -26.86
CA PRO A 139 36.90 -29.88 -28.17
C PRO A 139 36.77 -31.11 -29.11
N GLY A 140 35.53 -31.57 -29.29
CA GLY A 140 35.18 -32.77 -30.08
C GLY A 140 34.20 -33.71 -29.37
N GLU A 141 34.09 -33.63 -28.04
CA GLU A 141 33.21 -34.48 -27.22
C GLU A 141 31.89 -33.80 -26.80
N SER A 142 31.38 -32.88 -27.62
CA SER A 142 30.17 -32.09 -27.29
C SER A 142 28.91 -32.95 -27.09
N ALA A 143 28.93 -34.22 -27.49
CA ALA A 143 27.83 -35.17 -27.31
C ALA A 143 27.92 -36.02 -26.04
N SER A 144 28.99 -35.90 -25.23
CA SER A 144 29.14 -36.67 -23.98
C SER A 144 28.02 -36.32 -22.98
N GLU A 145 27.56 -37.32 -22.22
CA GLU A 145 26.56 -37.15 -21.15
C GLU A 145 27.03 -36.12 -20.10
N ALA A 146 28.34 -36.06 -19.82
CA ALA A 146 28.93 -35.06 -18.94
C ALA A 146 28.83 -33.63 -19.51
N ALA A 147 29.03 -33.46 -20.82
CA ALA A 147 28.90 -32.19 -21.52
C ALA A 147 27.44 -31.68 -21.49
N GLN A 148 26.49 -32.58 -21.77
CA GLN A 148 25.05 -32.27 -21.72
C GLN A 148 24.60 -31.91 -20.31
N LYS A 149 25.04 -32.67 -19.29
CA LYS A 149 24.76 -32.40 -17.88
C LYS A 149 25.32 -31.06 -17.43
N ARG A 150 26.56 -30.73 -17.82
CA ARG A 150 27.19 -29.43 -17.56
C ARG A 150 26.41 -28.29 -18.21
N GLN A 151 26.01 -28.44 -19.46
CA GLN A 151 25.25 -27.44 -20.19
C GLN A 151 23.86 -27.20 -19.59
N LEU A 152 23.17 -28.27 -19.19
CA LEU A 152 21.88 -28.20 -18.51
C LEU A 152 22.00 -27.47 -17.16
N MET A 153 23.01 -27.79 -16.35
CA MET A 153 23.27 -27.08 -15.09
C MET A 153 23.63 -25.61 -15.29
N LEU A 154 24.44 -25.27 -16.30
CA LEU A 154 24.76 -23.89 -16.65
C LEU A 154 23.50 -23.10 -17.02
N LYS A 155 22.61 -23.70 -17.81
CA LYS A 155 21.33 -23.09 -18.18
C LYS A 155 20.45 -22.83 -16.96
N HIS A 156 20.32 -23.81 -16.07
CA HIS A 156 19.55 -23.66 -14.83
C HIS A 156 20.15 -22.61 -13.88
N LEU A 157 21.47 -22.56 -13.76
CA LEU A 157 22.15 -21.55 -12.96
C LEU A 157 21.91 -20.14 -13.52
N ALA A 158 22.02 -19.96 -14.83
CA ALA A 158 21.74 -18.68 -15.47
C ALA A 158 20.26 -18.24 -15.27
N GLU A 159 19.32 -19.18 -15.35
CA GLU A 159 17.91 -18.91 -15.08
C GLU A 159 17.65 -18.53 -13.61
N LEU A 160 18.29 -19.23 -12.67
CA LEU A 160 18.22 -18.92 -11.24
C LEU A 160 18.82 -17.55 -10.92
N GLU A 161 20.01 -17.24 -11.45
CA GLU A 161 20.66 -15.94 -11.27
C GLU A 161 19.81 -14.82 -11.85
N LYS A 162 19.25 -15.01 -13.06
CA LYS A 162 18.31 -14.05 -13.65
C LYS A 162 17.09 -13.83 -12.76
N LYS A 163 16.53 -14.88 -12.17
CA LYS A 163 15.37 -14.78 -11.27
C LYS A 163 15.71 -14.07 -9.97
N ILE A 164 16.87 -14.38 -9.37
CA ILE A 164 17.37 -13.71 -8.17
C ILE A 164 17.62 -12.22 -8.45
N GLU A 165 18.21 -11.89 -9.60
CA GLU A 165 18.44 -10.51 -10.03
C GLU A 165 17.13 -9.75 -10.21
N GLN A 166 16.14 -10.34 -10.89
CA GLN A 166 14.80 -9.73 -11.04
C GLN A 166 14.09 -9.51 -9.69
N GLN A 167 14.25 -10.44 -8.74
CA GLN A 167 13.70 -10.31 -7.40
C GLN A 167 14.42 -9.24 -6.58
N ASN A 168 15.75 -9.11 -6.73
CA ASN A 168 16.54 -8.07 -6.06
C ASN A 168 16.36 -6.69 -6.69
N ALA A 169 16.03 -6.61 -7.99
CA ALA A 169 15.76 -5.37 -8.70
C ALA A 169 14.37 -4.77 -8.40
N SER A 170 13.51 -5.50 -7.68
CA SER A 170 12.22 -4.97 -7.25
C SER A 170 12.41 -3.85 -6.21
N PRO A 171 11.66 -2.72 -6.29
CA PRO A 171 11.81 -1.62 -5.35
C PRO A 171 11.68 -2.08 -3.91
N ARG A 172 12.53 -1.56 -3.02
CA ARG A 172 12.40 -1.77 -1.59
C ARG A 172 11.24 -0.93 -1.08
N THR A 173 10.02 -1.46 -1.22
CA THR A 173 8.81 -0.83 -0.68
C THR A 173 8.67 -1.22 0.79
N ARG A 174 8.71 -0.23 1.67
CA ARG A 174 8.43 -0.42 3.10
C ARG A 174 7.06 0.15 3.43
N PHE A 175 6.28 -0.64 4.15
CA PHE A 175 5.07 -0.17 4.83
C PHE A 175 5.49 0.37 6.18
N VAL A 176 5.25 1.65 6.39
CA VAL A 176 5.65 2.33 7.64
C VAL A 176 4.41 3.08 8.09
N GLY A 177 3.74 2.61 9.13
CA GLY A 177 2.68 3.40 9.76
C GLY A 177 3.30 4.60 10.49
N PRO A 178 2.56 5.67 10.77
CA PRO A 178 3.04 6.78 11.61
C PRO A 178 3.51 6.35 13.02
N SER A 179 3.17 5.15 13.50
CA SER A 179 3.70 4.59 14.75
C SER A 179 5.12 4.01 14.65
N THR A 180 5.71 3.91 13.46
CA THR A 180 7.07 3.38 13.29
C THR A 180 8.10 4.46 13.67
N LYS A 181 8.73 4.28 14.84
CA LYS A 181 9.59 5.24 15.57
C LYS A 181 10.96 5.51 14.93
N GLU A 182 11.03 5.90 13.67
CA GLU A 182 12.26 6.50 13.12
C GLU A 182 11.97 7.99 12.88
N VAL A 183 12.70 8.88 13.58
CA VAL A 183 12.55 10.35 13.49
C VAL A 183 12.57 10.83 12.03
N ALA A 184 13.35 10.15 11.18
CA ALA A 184 13.44 10.43 9.76
C ALA A 184 12.12 10.25 8.99
N TYR A 185 11.21 9.36 9.40
CA TYR A 185 9.89 9.22 8.77
C TYR A 185 8.87 10.20 9.32
N ALA A 186 8.97 10.60 10.60
CA ALA A 186 8.02 11.51 11.23
C ALA A 186 7.99 12.87 10.51
N GLU A 187 9.16 13.43 10.20
CA GLU A 187 9.27 14.68 9.44
C GLU A 187 8.64 14.55 8.05
N PHE A 188 8.90 13.44 7.34
CA PHE A 188 8.34 13.19 6.02
C PHE A 188 6.81 13.07 6.07
N TYR A 189 6.25 12.39 7.07
CA TYR A 189 4.80 12.27 7.24
C TYR A 189 4.12 13.58 7.58
N ASP A 190 4.74 14.41 8.42
CA ASP A 190 4.22 15.74 8.70
C ASP A 190 4.17 16.59 7.43
N GLN A 191 5.24 16.61 6.63
CA GLN A 191 5.26 17.34 5.37
C GLN A 191 4.19 16.86 4.38
N VAL A 192 4.03 15.54 4.23
CA VAL A 192 3.01 14.93 3.36
C VAL A 192 1.61 15.31 3.84
N ARG A 193 1.33 15.15 5.14
CA ARG A 193 0.04 15.55 5.75
C ARG A 193 -0.26 17.00 5.47
N LEU A 194 0.64 17.91 5.87
CA LEU A 194 0.44 19.35 5.76
C LEU A 194 0.16 19.78 4.32
N ARG A 195 0.86 19.20 3.35
CA ARG A 195 0.69 19.53 1.94
C ARG A 195 -0.64 19.01 1.39
N ILE A 196 -1.06 17.81 1.78
CA ILE A 196 -2.36 17.26 1.41
C ILE A 196 -3.49 18.08 2.05
N GLU A 197 -3.37 18.45 3.32
CA GLU A 197 -4.37 19.28 4.02
C GLU A 197 -4.50 20.65 3.36
N ALA A 198 -3.38 21.32 3.05
CA ALA A 198 -3.40 22.62 2.40
C ALA A 198 -4.01 22.55 0.98
N HIS A 199 -3.58 21.59 0.16
CA HIS A 199 -4.11 21.42 -1.19
C HIS A 199 -5.58 20.99 -1.18
N GLY A 200 -5.93 20.07 -0.29
CA GLY A 200 -7.27 19.51 -0.16
C GLY A 200 -8.28 20.49 0.45
N THR A 201 -7.88 21.32 1.39
CA THR A 201 -8.69 22.43 1.92
C THR A 201 -8.99 23.44 0.82
N LYS A 202 -7.98 23.80 0.02
CA LYS A 202 -8.16 24.70 -1.13
C LYS A 202 -9.08 24.11 -2.20
N HIS A 203 -8.96 22.81 -2.48
CA HIS A 203 -9.75 22.09 -3.48
C HIS A 203 -10.82 21.20 -2.83
N PHE A 204 -11.45 21.71 -1.76
CA PHE A 204 -12.37 20.93 -0.95
C PHE A 204 -13.47 20.29 -1.81
N PRO A 205 -13.73 18.99 -1.67
CA PRO A 205 -14.57 18.25 -2.59
C PRO A 205 -16.00 18.79 -2.62
N SER A 206 -16.50 19.04 -3.82
CA SER A 206 -17.87 19.46 -4.06
C SER A 206 -18.48 18.78 -5.27
N PHE A 207 -19.80 18.54 -5.23
CA PHE A 207 -20.59 18.00 -6.33
C PHE A 207 -21.87 18.82 -6.48
N ASN A 208 -22.17 19.28 -7.70
CA ASN A 208 -23.32 20.16 -8.00
C ASN A 208 -23.40 21.39 -7.08
N GLY A 209 -22.25 22.03 -6.78
CA GLY A 209 -22.17 23.19 -5.89
C GLY A 209 -22.19 22.87 -4.38
N ASN A 210 -22.52 21.63 -4.01
CA ASN A 210 -22.57 21.20 -2.60
C ASN A 210 -21.25 20.59 -2.16
N LYS A 211 -20.78 20.96 -0.97
CA LYS A 211 -19.58 20.38 -0.34
C LYS A 211 -19.85 18.96 0.14
N LEU A 212 -18.89 18.06 -0.04
CA LEU A 212 -18.99 16.66 0.36
C LEU A 212 -18.27 16.43 1.69
N TYR A 213 -18.86 15.64 2.56
CA TYR A 213 -18.37 15.36 3.92
C TYR A 213 -18.37 13.86 4.19
N GLY A 214 -17.50 13.42 5.09
CA GLY A 214 -17.32 12.03 5.46
C GLY A 214 -15.86 11.68 5.72
N SER A 215 -15.58 10.41 5.98
CA SER A 215 -14.22 9.93 6.23
C SER A 215 -13.91 8.70 5.40
N LEU A 216 -12.66 8.54 4.98
CA LEU A 216 -12.16 7.35 4.31
C LEU A 216 -10.71 7.09 4.68
N THR A 217 -10.25 5.85 4.55
CA THR A 217 -8.84 5.48 4.74
C THR A 217 -8.23 5.12 3.40
N MET A 218 -7.07 5.72 3.11
CA MET A 218 -6.30 5.49 1.89
C MET A 218 -4.87 5.05 2.19
N VAL A 219 -4.30 4.29 1.26
CA VAL A 219 -2.90 3.88 1.23
C VAL A 219 -2.23 4.60 0.07
N ILE A 220 -1.28 5.48 0.39
CA ILE A 220 -0.60 6.34 -0.57
C ILE A 220 0.84 5.86 -0.70
N THR A 221 1.23 5.41 -1.89
CA THR A 221 2.61 4.99 -2.16
C THR A 221 3.39 6.14 -2.79
N ILE A 222 4.44 6.60 -2.13
CA ILE A 222 5.28 7.71 -2.58
C ILE A 222 6.69 7.20 -2.86
N ASP A 223 7.27 7.58 -4.01
CA ASP A 223 8.65 7.21 -4.35
C ASP A 223 9.70 8.14 -3.73
N ALA A 224 10.97 7.74 -3.79
CA ALA A 224 12.09 8.51 -3.27
C ALA A 224 12.29 9.91 -3.88
N PHE A 225 11.60 10.21 -4.98
CA PHE A 225 11.58 11.53 -5.62
C PHE A 225 10.36 12.37 -5.20
N GLY A 226 9.58 11.89 -4.23
CA GLY A 226 8.37 12.56 -3.73
C GLY A 226 7.14 12.39 -4.62
N ARG A 227 7.18 11.55 -5.66
CA ARG A 227 6.04 11.37 -6.56
C ARG A 227 5.06 10.34 -6.01
N VAL A 228 3.77 10.64 -6.13
CA VAL A 228 2.71 9.66 -5.86
C VAL A 228 2.74 8.59 -6.95
N ARG A 229 3.00 7.35 -6.54
CA ARG A 229 3.03 6.18 -7.43
C ARG A 229 1.70 5.46 -7.50
N ASP A 230 1.04 5.34 -6.37
CA ASP A 230 -0.22 4.63 -6.26
C ASP A 230 -1.06 5.17 -5.10
N VAL A 231 -2.38 5.12 -5.26
CA VAL A 231 -3.35 5.51 -4.23
C VAL A 231 -4.46 4.48 -4.22
N GLN A 232 -4.60 3.76 -3.11
CA GLN A 232 -5.62 2.73 -2.92
C GLN A 232 -6.55 3.12 -1.78
N ILE A 233 -7.85 2.93 -1.98
CA ILE A 233 -8.85 3.13 -0.91
C ILE A 233 -8.90 1.84 -0.09
N ALA A 234 -8.45 1.92 1.16
CA ALA A 234 -8.53 0.79 2.09
C ALA A 234 -9.92 0.66 2.71
N GLN A 235 -10.54 1.79 3.04
CA GLN A 235 -11.90 1.87 3.54
C GLN A 235 -12.58 3.09 2.92
N GLY A 236 -13.62 2.87 2.13
CA GLY A 236 -14.35 3.96 1.46
C GLY A 236 -15.25 4.74 2.41
N SER A 237 -15.65 5.95 1.99
CA SER A 237 -16.54 6.82 2.77
C SER A 237 -18.02 6.45 2.71
N GLY A 238 -18.37 5.44 1.90
CA GLY A 238 -19.75 5.15 1.52
C GLY A 238 -20.30 6.05 0.41
N GLN A 239 -19.52 7.05 -0.05
CA GLN A 239 -19.88 7.96 -1.14
C GLN A 239 -18.82 7.88 -2.27
N PRO A 240 -19.09 7.18 -3.39
CA PRO A 240 -18.10 7.00 -4.46
C PRO A 240 -17.55 8.31 -5.03
N ILE A 241 -18.39 9.35 -5.10
CA ILE A 241 -17.98 10.68 -5.60
C ILE A 241 -16.97 11.34 -4.66
N LEU A 242 -17.14 11.19 -3.34
CA LEU A 242 -16.18 11.69 -2.34
C LEU A 242 -14.87 10.93 -2.45
N ASP A 243 -14.93 9.61 -2.55
CA ASP A 243 -13.77 8.73 -2.68
C ASP A 243 -12.91 9.09 -3.91
N HIS A 244 -13.55 9.25 -5.09
CA HIS A 244 -12.85 9.67 -6.31
C HIS A 244 -12.22 11.07 -6.20
N LYS A 245 -12.90 12.01 -5.53
CA LYS A 245 -12.35 13.35 -5.31
C LYS A 245 -11.19 13.34 -4.32
N ALA A 246 -11.26 12.52 -3.27
CA ALA A 246 -10.17 12.36 -2.31
C ALA A 246 -8.90 11.82 -2.99
N VAL A 247 -9.02 10.81 -3.86
CA VAL A 247 -7.90 10.31 -4.68
C VAL A 247 -7.32 11.43 -5.57
N SER A 248 -8.18 12.24 -6.20
CA SER A 248 -7.76 13.37 -7.02
C SER A 248 -7.00 14.44 -6.23
N ILE A 249 -7.41 14.70 -4.98
CA ILE A 249 -6.71 15.62 -4.06
C ILE A 249 -5.29 15.11 -3.78
N VAL A 250 -5.12 13.82 -3.49
CA VAL A 250 -3.80 13.24 -3.22
C VAL A 250 -2.89 13.37 -4.44
N HIS A 251 -3.37 13.02 -5.63
CA HIS A 251 -2.59 13.17 -6.85
C HIS A 251 -2.22 14.64 -7.13
N GLY A 252 -3.13 15.59 -6.88
CA GLY A 252 -2.88 17.02 -7.06
C GLY A 252 -1.98 17.65 -5.99
N SER A 253 -1.79 16.98 -4.85
CA SER A 253 -0.91 17.46 -3.76
C SER A 253 0.58 17.21 -4.06
N GLY A 254 0.86 16.28 -4.98
CA GLY A 254 2.21 15.93 -5.40
C GLY A 254 2.80 16.88 -6.46
N PRO A 255 4.12 16.79 -6.73
CA PRO A 255 5.08 15.98 -5.99
C PRO A 255 5.36 16.55 -4.58
N PHE A 256 5.64 15.65 -3.65
CA PHE A 256 6.14 15.93 -2.30
C PHE A 256 7.65 16.16 -2.32
N GLU A 257 8.23 16.50 -1.17
CA GLU A 257 9.67 16.60 -1.02
C GLU A 257 10.33 15.22 -1.26
N ALA A 258 11.50 15.23 -1.92
CA ALA A 258 12.26 14.01 -2.14
C ALA A 258 12.83 13.47 -0.82
N PHE A 259 13.09 12.16 -0.76
CA PHE A 259 13.59 11.54 0.46
C PHE A 259 14.98 12.08 0.80
N LYS A 260 15.16 12.48 2.07
CA LYS A 260 16.48 12.82 2.61
C LYS A 260 17.47 11.66 2.40
N PRO A 261 18.78 11.92 2.27
CA PRO A 261 19.77 10.88 1.97
C PRO A 261 19.69 9.65 2.89
N ASP A 262 19.42 9.85 4.18
CA ASP A 262 19.32 8.75 5.15
C ASP A 262 18.12 7.84 4.90
N LEU A 263 16.99 8.44 4.54
CA LEU A 263 15.76 7.72 4.20
C LEU A 263 15.90 6.99 2.86
N ARG A 264 16.52 7.65 1.87
CA ARG A 264 16.76 7.10 0.53
C ARG A 264 17.71 5.89 0.52
N LYS A 265 18.64 5.80 1.49
CA LYS A 265 19.49 4.61 1.66
C LYS A 265 18.71 3.39 2.17
N ARG A 266 17.59 3.62 2.86
CA ARG A 266 16.78 2.57 3.48
C ARG A 266 15.68 2.06 2.55
N VAL A 267 15.01 2.97 1.85
CA VAL A 267 13.80 2.67 1.08
C VAL A 267 13.72 3.43 -0.24
N ASP A 268 13.15 2.79 -1.27
CA ASP A 268 12.89 3.40 -2.57
C ASP A 268 11.47 3.99 -2.64
N GLN A 269 10.56 3.45 -1.84
CA GLN A 269 9.16 3.83 -1.76
C GLN A 269 8.62 3.66 -0.34
N ILE A 270 7.71 4.54 0.04
CA ILE A 270 7.01 4.51 1.33
C ILE A 270 5.51 4.44 1.06
N ALA A 271 4.84 3.47 1.71
CA ALA A 271 3.39 3.39 1.74
C ALA A 271 2.86 4.02 3.04
N VAL A 272 2.09 5.10 2.90
CA VAL A 272 1.47 5.85 4.00
C VAL A 272 0.00 5.46 4.10
N VAL A 273 -0.41 4.96 5.27
CA VAL A 273 -1.82 4.71 5.58
C VAL A 273 -2.38 5.91 6.31
N ALA A 274 -3.38 6.56 5.72
CA ALA A 274 -3.96 7.77 6.26
C ALA A 274 -5.49 7.74 6.26
N ARG A 275 -6.07 8.17 7.38
CA ARG A 275 -7.50 8.45 7.51
C ARG A 275 -7.74 9.91 7.14
N PHE A 276 -8.54 10.11 6.11
CA PHE A 276 -9.01 11.40 5.66
C PHE A 276 -10.36 11.68 6.30
N THR A 277 -10.50 12.84 6.94
CA THR A 277 -11.78 13.34 7.44
C THR A 277 -12.09 14.66 6.75
N PHE A 278 -13.24 14.72 6.09
CA PHE A 278 -13.77 15.90 5.42
C PHE A 278 -14.87 16.49 6.28
N THR A 279 -14.58 17.59 6.96
CA THR A 279 -15.44 18.16 7.99
C THR A 279 -15.62 19.67 7.84
N ARG A 280 -16.54 20.22 8.64
CA ARG A 280 -16.79 21.64 8.77
C ARG A 280 -15.90 22.23 9.86
N GLU A 281 -15.57 23.51 9.74
CA GLU A 281 -14.69 24.22 10.68
C GLU A 281 -15.13 24.13 12.16
N GLY A 282 -16.42 23.94 12.44
CA GLY A 282 -16.96 23.79 13.80
C GLY A 282 -16.95 22.38 14.41
N GLU A 283 -16.69 21.33 13.62
CA GLU A 283 -16.80 19.92 14.05
C GLU A 283 -15.46 19.27 14.45
N ILE A 284 -14.35 19.99 14.27
CA ILE A 284 -12.98 19.55 14.60
C ILE A 284 -12.79 19.17 16.08
N ASN A 285 -13.54 19.77 17.00
CA ASN A 285 -13.39 19.56 18.44
C ASN A 285 -13.98 18.22 18.92
N SER A 286 -14.89 17.63 18.15
CA SER A 286 -15.61 16.39 18.51
C SER A 286 -14.90 15.11 18.08
N GLU A 287 -14.16 15.11 16.95
CA GLU A 287 -13.57 13.89 16.39
C GLU A 287 -12.20 13.55 16.98
N VAL A 288 -11.45 14.56 17.47
CA VAL A 288 -10.18 14.35 18.19
C VAL A 288 -10.40 13.72 19.58
N ALA A 289 -11.65 13.72 20.08
CA ALA A 289 -12.02 13.25 21.41
C ALA A 289 -12.57 11.80 21.44
N ALA A 290 -12.73 11.13 20.30
CA ALA A 290 -13.23 9.75 20.28
C ALA A 290 -12.10 8.74 20.58
N PRO A 291 -12.30 7.81 21.52
CA PRO A 291 -11.30 6.85 21.99
C PRO A 291 -10.92 5.78 20.96
#